data_AF-A0A9W8HTK0-F1
#
_entry.id   AF-A0A9W8HTK0-F1
#
_cell.length_a   1.000
_cell.length_b   1.000
_cell.length_c   1.000
_cell.angle_alpha   90.00
_cell.angle_beta   90.00
_cell.angle_gamma   90.00
#
_symmetry.space_group_name_H-M   'P 1'
#
loop_
_entity.id
_entity.type
_entity.pdbx_description
1 polymer ?
#
loop_
_entity_poly.entity_id
_entity_poly.type
_entity_poly.pdbx_seq_one_letter_code
_entity_poly.pdbx_strand_id
1 'polypeptide(L)'
;MGMVRQRLTKKAKGGGSVPPDDGATVAVLEKAKDTTVLSSSAPAHKEQQIGRTPGGKAFVVPRTRDMVHSLFSPLTRKTTFDVVTLATLSMHLLTALALPLGARRVVLMGSFAFWRLCYNGGLGWILNWQSNRLGLVALFKRRGWLDPQRGGWVYTWLRSELESKMGEDYSFADVPIEFNVWLLYRQLVDLILLNDFTAYFMLCSCYLGSADDPEPLHAFLRIAGGVALLVFNLWVKVDAHRVVKDYAWYWGDFFFLIEQSLTFDGVFEMAPHPMYSIGYAGYYGGSLITGSYTIFYASLAAHMLQFLFLSFVENPHIEKTYERPPLAVQVIKRSRTRRLSATLPDAGEDARDTAGTGASSAVADKASIRERPASLWHPDLIVFKNFDLFRASDILIVLLLFYS
;
A
#
# COMPACT_ATOMS: atom_id res chain seq x y z
N MET A 1 35.98 5.79 -62.04
CA MET A 1 36.65 4.57 -61.55
C MET A 1 35.59 3.70 -60.88
N GLY A 2 35.05 2.63 -61.46
CA GLY A 2 35.27 1.99 -62.76
C GLY A 2 34.10 1.06 -63.14
N MET A 3 34.17 0.45 -64.33
CA MET A 3 33.21 -0.49 -64.97
C MET A 3 32.60 -1.57 -64.04
N VAL A 4 31.32 -2.00 -64.11
CA VAL A 4 30.43 -2.46 -65.22
C VAL A 4 30.51 -3.99 -65.49
N ARG A 5 29.36 -4.68 -65.35
CA ARG A 5 29.04 -6.08 -65.77
C ARG A 5 29.76 -7.21 -64.97
N GLN A 6 29.35 -8.50 -65.00
CA GLN A 6 28.35 -9.19 -65.83
C GLN A 6 27.56 -10.34 -65.13
N ARG A 7 26.62 -10.92 -65.88
CA ARG A 7 25.68 -12.04 -65.57
C ARG A 7 26.38 -13.41 -65.39
N LEU A 8 25.64 -14.41 -64.85
CA LEU A 8 25.22 -15.70 -65.49
C LEU A 8 24.73 -16.68 -64.37
N THR A 9 23.44 -16.98 -64.15
CA THR A 9 22.43 -17.82 -64.86
C THR A 9 22.51 -19.36 -64.71
N LYS A 10 21.36 -19.97 -64.34
CA LYS A 10 20.88 -21.36 -64.66
C LYS A 10 21.57 -22.58 -64.00
N LYS A 11 20.96 -23.79 -63.89
CA LYS A 11 19.52 -24.22 -63.76
C LYS A 11 19.40 -25.76 -63.53
N ALA A 12 18.69 -26.19 -62.48
CA ALA A 12 17.86 -27.43 -62.31
C ALA A 12 18.44 -28.87 -62.38
N LYS A 13 17.64 -29.77 -61.74
CA LYS A 13 17.60 -31.26 -61.72
C LYS A 13 18.74 -32.02 -60.99
N GLY A 14 18.48 -33.13 -60.29
CA GLY A 14 17.18 -33.68 -59.82
C GLY A 14 17.12 -35.21 -59.61
N GLY A 15 16.51 -35.67 -58.51
CA GLY A 15 16.25 -37.09 -58.15
C GLY A 15 17.44 -37.82 -57.50
N GLY A 16 17.28 -38.85 -56.63
CA GLY A 16 16.07 -39.30 -55.90
C GLY A 16 15.90 -40.83 -55.76
N SER A 17 16.22 -41.43 -54.60
CA SER A 17 15.89 -42.83 -54.22
C SER A 17 16.15 -43.12 -52.71
N VAL A 18 15.39 -44.06 -52.10
CA VAL A 18 15.31 -44.47 -50.67
C VAL A 18 14.57 -45.85 -50.59
N PRO A 19 14.63 -46.74 -49.56
CA PRO A 19 15.59 -47.00 -48.46
C PRO A 19 16.46 -48.25 -48.85
N PRO A 20 16.66 -49.40 -48.13
CA PRO A 20 16.42 -49.83 -46.71
C PRO A 20 17.26 -49.07 -45.65
N ASP A 21 17.22 -49.29 -44.32
CA ASP A 21 16.59 -50.23 -43.37
C ASP A 21 17.32 -51.57 -43.02
N ASP A 22 17.89 -51.64 -41.80
CA ASP A 22 18.20 -52.87 -41.03
C ASP A 22 18.78 -52.54 -39.61
N GLY A 23 18.64 -53.45 -38.63
CA GLY A 23 19.57 -53.59 -37.50
C GLY A 23 19.36 -52.81 -36.18
N ALA A 24 18.72 -53.45 -35.19
CA ALA A 24 18.84 -53.14 -33.75
C ALA A 24 20.21 -53.66 -33.17
N THR A 25 20.72 -53.37 -31.95
CA THR A 25 20.15 -52.87 -30.67
C THR A 25 21.27 -52.44 -29.67
N VAL A 26 20.92 -51.80 -28.54
CA VAL A 26 21.64 -51.73 -27.22
C VAL A 26 23.02 -51.02 -27.11
N ALA A 27 22.94 -49.76 -26.67
CA ALA A 27 23.70 -49.06 -25.60
C ALA A 27 25.11 -49.48 -25.10
N VAL A 28 26.06 -48.54 -25.21
CA VAL A 28 27.00 -48.08 -24.15
C VAL A 28 27.10 -46.54 -24.31
N LEU A 29 26.45 -45.73 -23.47
CA LEU A 29 27.00 -45.04 -22.27
C LEU A 29 28.07 -43.94 -22.52
N GLU A 30 27.83 -42.78 -21.88
CA GLU A 30 28.67 -41.57 -21.74
C GLU A 30 28.83 -40.58 -22.91
N LYS A 31 29.17 -39.32 -22.53
CA LYS A 31 29.52 -38.13 -23.35
C LYS A 31 28.52 -37.62 -24.39
N ALA A 32 27.39 -37.08 -23.90
CA ALA A 32 26.59 -36.07 -24.62
C ALA A 32 25.93 -35.04 -23.68
N LYS A 33 26.74 -34.20 -23.02
CA LYS A 33 26.30 -32.98 -22.33
C LYS A 33 27.29 -31.85 -22.59
N ASP A 34 27.08 -31.15 -23.70
CA ASP A 34 27.27 -29.70 -23.84
C ASP A 34 26.88 -29.27 -25.26
N THR A 35 25.62 -28.86 -25.42
CA THR A 35 25.15 -28.14 -26.61
C THR A 35 24.27 -27.01 -26.11
N THR A 36 24.84 -25.81 -26.11
CA THR A 36 24.21 -24.60 -25.58
C THR A 36 22.94 -24.25 -26.34
N VAL A 37 21.80 -24.33 -25.65
CA VAL A 37 20.55 -23.75 -26.14
C VAL A 37 20.65 -22.23 -26.01
N LEU A 38 20.80 -21.56 -27.15
CA LEU A 38 20.67 -20.10 -27.26
C LEU A 38 19.20 -19.71 -27.03
N SER A 39 18.79 -19.60 -25.77
CA SER A 39 17.54 -18.93 -25.42
C SER A 39 17.66 -17.44 -25.70
N SER A 40 16.75 -16.90 -26.51
CA SER A 40 16.66 -15.47 -26.72
C SER A 40 16.18 -14.80 -25.43
N SER A 41 17.02 -13.92 -24.86
CA SER A 41 16.74 -13.19 -23.64
C SER A 41 15.76 -12.03 -23.87
N ALA A 42 14.53 -12.37 -24.27
CA ALA A 42 13.40 -11.47 -24.16
C ALA A 42 13.26 -11.03 -22.68
N PRO A 43 13.17 -9.72 -22.38
CA PRO A 43 13.07 -9.27 -21.01
C PRO A 43 11.78 -9.79 -20.38
N ALA A 44 11.88 -10.36 -19.17
CA ALA A 44 10.76 -10.98 -18.50
C ALA A 44 9.59 -9.99 -18.36
N HIS A 45 8.45 -10.35 -18.94
CA HIS A 45 7.22 -9.57 -18.92
C HIS A 45 6.65 -9.54 -17.49
N LYS A 46 7.20 -8.66 -16.64
CA LYS A 46 6.72 -8.45 -15.26
C LYS A 46 5.23 -8.12 -15.31
N GLU A 47 4.42 -9.01 -14.74
CA GLU A 47 2.96 -9.00 -14.85
C GLU A 47 2.38 -7.60 -14.54
N GLN A 48 1.37 -7.24 -15.32
CA GLN A 48 0.62 -6.00 -15.17
C GLN A 48 -0.55 -6.25 -14.23
N GLN A 49 -0.64 -5.49 -13.14
CA GLN A 49 -1.73 -5.62 -12.18
C GLN A 49 -3.05 -5.14 -12.81
N ILE A 50 -4.12 -5.92 -12.61
CA ILE A 50 -5.46 -5.56 -13.09
C ILE A 50 -6.25 -4.98 -11.92
N GLY A 51 -6.71 -3.75 -12.11
CA GLY A 51 -7.60 -3.03 -11.21
C GLY A 51 -9.04 -3.09 -11.69
N ARG A 52 -10.00 -3.01 -10.76
CA ARG A 52 -11.44 -2.92 -11.00
C ARG A 52 -12.00 -1.70 -10.28
N THR A 53 -12.62 -0.81 -11.04
CA THR A 53 -13.37 0.34 -10.48
C THR A 53 -14.60 -0.13 -9.68
N PRO A 54 -15.19 0.71 -8.80
CA PRO A 54 -16.44 0.40 -8.09
C PRO A 54 -17.63 0.13 -9.03
N GLY A 55 -17.56 0.55 -10.29
CA GLY A 55 -18.53 0.23 -11.34
C GLY A 55 -18.22 -1.05 -12.13
N GLY A 56 -17.23 -1.84 -11.71
CA GLY A 56 -16.85 -3.11 -12.35
C GLY A 56 -15.97 -3.00 -13.60
N LYS A 57 -15.73 -1.79 -14.16
CA LYS A 57 -14.79 -1.61 -15.28
C LYS A 57 -13.38 -2.00 -14.81
N ALA A 58 -12.79 -2.98 -15.49
CA ALA A 58 -11.40 -3.38 -15.33
C ALA A 58 -10.44 -2.45 -16.10
N PHE A 59 -9.21 -2.31 -15.61
CA PHE A 59 -8.13 -1.56 -16.25
C PHE A 59 -6.75 -2.11 -15.83
N VAL A 60 -5.73 -1.92 -16.67
CA VAL A 60 -4.33 -2.13 -16.26
C VAL A 60 -3.92 -0.99 -15.33
N VAL A 61 -3.32 -1.30 -14.19
CA VAL A 61 -2.85 -0.31 -13.21
C VAL A 61 -1.42 0.14 -13.58
N PRO A 62 -1.20 1.42 -13.95
CA PRO A 62 0.14 1.93 -14.24
C PRO A 62 1.01 1.97 -13.00
N ARG A 63 2.33 1.76 -13.18
CA ARG A 63 3.29 1.73 -12.07
C ARG A 63 3.54 3.14 -11.54
N THR A 64 3.34 3.29 -10.23
CA THR A 64 3.72 4.50 -9.51
C THR A 64 5.22 4.49 -9.21
N ARG A 65 5.84 5.68 -9.11
CA ARG A 65 7.24 5.83 -8.69
C ARG A 65 7.32 6.03 -7.18
N ASP A 66 8.40 5.52 -6.58
CA ASP A 66 8.71 5.73 -5.17
C ASP A 66 8.84 7.23 -4.84
N MET A 67 8.12 7.66 -3.80
CA MET A 67 7.97 9.07 -3.44
C MET A 67 9.29 9.67 -2.97
N VAL A 68 10.06 8.96 -2.13
CA VAL A 68 11.28 9.53 -1.50
C VAL A 68 12.32 9.85 -2.58
N HIS A 69 12.51 8.92 -3.52
CA HIS A 69 13.39 9.13 -4.67
C HIS A 69 12.91 10.28 -5.57
N SER A 70 11.60 10.35 -5.86
CA SER A 70 11.02 11.41 -6.69
C SER A 70 11.19 12.81 -6.07
N LEU A 71 10.97 12.92 -4.75
CA LEU A 71 11.00 14.17 -4.00
C LEU A 71 12.41 14.72 -3.81
N PHE A 72 13.39 13.88 -3.46
CA PHE A 72 14.75 14.35 -3.11
C PHE A 72 15.76 14.33 -4.28
N SER A 73 15.49 13.63 -5.39
CA SER A 73 16.39 13.69 -6.56
C SER A 73 16.43 15.09 -7.19
N PRO A 74 17.59 15.73 -7.39
CA PRO A 74 17.64 17.07 -8.01
C PRO A 74 17.36 17.05 -9.52
N LEU A 75 17.46 15.88 -10.16
CA LEU A 75 17.28 15.68 -11.61
C LEU A 75 15.82 15.46 -12.03
N THR A 76 14.89 15.25 -11.09
CA THR A 76 13.47 15.05 -11.41
C THR A 76 12.71 16.38 -11.46
N ARG A 77 11.85 16.56 -12.46
CA ARG A 77 10.94 17.70 -12.55
C ARG A 77 9.97 17.66 -11.36
N LYS A 78 9.97 18.73 -10.55
CA LYS A 78 9.11 18.84 -9.36
C LYS A 78 7.69 19.24 -9.75
N THR A 79 6.73 18.58 -9.12
CA THR A 79 5.30 18.91 -9.15
C THR A 79 4.98 20.05 -8.18
N THR A 80 3.77 20.60 -8.27
CA THR A 80 3.27 21.63 -7.35
C THR A 80 3.30 21.10 -5.90
N PHE A 81 2.83 19.87 -5.68
CA PHE A 81 2.90 19.20 -4.38
C PHE A 81 4.35 18.97 -3.90
N ASP A 82 5.31 18.64 -4.77
CA ASP A 82 6.72 18.52 -4.36
C ASP A 82 7.29 19.84 -3.88
N VAL A 83 7.04 20.94 -4.61
CA VAL A 83 7.54 22.27 -4.26
C VAL A 83 6.94 22.74 -2.93
N VAL A 84 5.62 22.56 -2.74
CA VAL A 84 4.96 22.87 -1.46
C VAL A 84 5.54 22.02 -0.33
N THR A 85 5.74 20.72 -0.55
CA THR A 85 6.30 19.81 0.47
C THR A 85 7.74 20.19 0.84
N LEU A 86 8.61 20.44 -0.14
CA LEU A 86 9.99 20.88 0.11
C LEU A 86 10.03 22.24 0.82
N ALA A 87 9.11 23.16 0.50
CA ALA A 87 9.02 24.45 1.17
C ALA A 87 8.57 24.33 2.64
N THR A 88 7.55 23.52 2.94
CA THR A 88 7.09 23.33 4.32
C THR A 88 8.08 22.50 5.16
N LEU A 89 8.73 21.49 4.58
CA LEU A 89 9.83 20.77 5.25
C LEU A 89 11.00 21.71 5.57
N SER A 90 11.36 22.58 4.63
CA SER A 90 12.38 23.63 4.84
C SER A 90 11.96 24.62 5.93
N MET A 91 10.68 24.99 6.00
CA MET A 91 10.14 25.86 7.06
C MET A 91 10.25 25.22 8.45
N HIS A 92 10.03 23.91 8.60
CA HIS A 92 10.26 23.20 9.87
C HIS A 92 11.73 23.26 10.31
N LEU A 93 12.65 23.01 9.39
CA LEU A 93 14.10 23.10 9.65
C LEU A 93 14.53 24.52 10.03
N LEU A 94 14.09 25.53 9.27
CA LEU A 94 14.36 26.94 9.58
C LEU A 94 13.78 27.36 10.94
N THR A 95 12.58 26.87 11.29
CA THR A 95 11.95 27.11 12.60
C THR A 95 12.80 26.52 13.74
N ALA A 96 13.35 25.31 13.56
CA ALA A 96 14.18 24.65 14.57
C ALA A 96 15.55 25.34 14.77
N LEU A 97 16.09 25.96 13.72
CA LEU A 97 17.41 26.60 13.71
C LEU A 97 17.39 28.09 14.09
N ALA A 98 16.38 28.85 13.65
CA ALA A 98 16.37 30.31 13.75
C ALA A 98 15.61 30.89 14.96
N LEU A 99 14.67 30.14 15.55
CA LEU A 99 13.88 30.63 16.69
C LEU A 99 14.51 30.27 18.06
N PRO A 100 14.39 31.15 19.07
CA PRO A 100 14.77 30.84 20.45
C PRO A 100 14.08 29.59 21.02
N LEU A 101 14.71 28.92 21.98
CA LEU A 101 14.30 27.59 22.48
C LEU A 101 12.82 27.49 22.86
N GLY A 102 12.27 28.47 23.57
CA GLY A 102 10.85 28.50 23.93
C GLY A 102 9.93 28.64 22.71
N ALA A 103 10.24 29.56 21.80
CA ALA A 103 9.46 29.82 20.60
C ALA A 103 9.46 28.61 19.64
N ARG A 104 10.62 28.01 19.36
CA ARG A 104 10.69 26.81 18.49
C ARG A 104 9.90 25.63 19.07
N ARG A 105 9.94 25.42 20.40
CA ARG A 105 9.15 24.37 21.07
C ARG A 105 7.64 24.57 20.88
N VAL A 106 7.14 25.80 21.04
CA VAL A 106 5.71 26.11 20.83
C VAL A 106 5.30 25.98 19.36
N VAL A 107 6.07 26.56 18.43
CA VAL A 107 5.73 26.54 17.00
C VAL A 107 5.79 25.13 16.42
N LEU A 108 6.81 24.33 16.76
CA LEU A 108 6.93 22.95 16.28
C LEU A 108 5.91 22.01 16.94
N MET A 109 5.52 22.25 18.19
CA MET A 109 4.40 21.51 18.81
C MET A 109 3.07 21.83 18.11
N GLY A 110 2.80 23.11 17.83
CA GLY A 110 1.62 23.53 17.09
C GLY A 110 1.58 22.95 15.67
N SER A 111 2.71 22.97 14.96
CA SER A 111 2.81 22.35 13.63
C SER A 111 2.64 20.83 13.67
N PHE A 112 3.28 20.15 14.62
CA PHE A 112 3.10 18.70 14.80
C PHE A 112 1.64 18.35 15.08
N ALA A 113 0.98 19.05 16.00
CA ALA A 113 -0.44 18.85 16.29
C ALA A 113 -1.33 19.11 15.05
N PHE A 114 -1.03 20.15 14.27
CA PHE A 114 -1.73 20.43 13.01
C PHE A 114 -1.58 19.29 12.00
N TRP A 115 -0.35 18.90 11.65
CA TRP A 115 -0.13 17.83 10.67
C TRP A 115 -0.64 16.47 11.14
N ARG A 116 -0.58 16.19 12.45
CA ARG A 116 -1.19 15.00 13.07
C ARG A 116 -2.71 14.97 12.94
N LEU A 117 -3.37 16.11 13.09
CA LEU A 117 -4.81 16.25 12.86
C LEU A 117 -5.15 16.19 11.37
N CYS A 118 -4.32 16.73 10.48
CA CYS A 118 -4.47 16.58 9.03
C CYS A 118 -4.34 15.11 8.59
N TYR A 119 -3.44 14.34 9.20
CA TYR A 119 -3.31 12.90 8.98
C TYR A 119 -4.57 12.18 9.51
N ASN A 120 -4.70 12.02 10.83
CA ASN A 120 -5.69 11.09 11.38
C ASN A 120 -7.14 11.62 11.31
N GLY A 121 -7.34 12.94 11.36
CA GLY A 121 -8.66 13.56 11.21
C GLY A 121 -8.98 13.96 9.76
N GLY A 122 -8.04 14.63 9.08
CA GLY A 122 -8.24 15.17 7.73
C GLY A 122 -8.35 14.08 6.66
N LEU A 123 -7.32 13.23 6.52
CA LEU A 123 -7.39 12.07 5.62
C LEU A 123 -8.50 11.12 6.05
N GLY A 124 -8.68 10.92 7.37
CA GLY A 124 -9.77 10.12 7.92
C GLY A 124 -11.17 10.57 7.46
N TRP A 125 -11.44 11.87 7.44
CA TRP A 125 -12.69 12.44 6.92
C TRP A 125 -12.83 12.26 5.40
N ILE A 126 -11.76 12.52 4.63
CA ILE A 126 -11.74 12.35 3.17
C ILE A 126 -12.01 10.89 2.80
N LEU A 127 -11.32 9.94 3.44
CA LEU A 127 -11.46 8.50 3.23
C LEU A 127 -12.84 7.99 3.65
N ASN A 128 -13.38 8.41 4.80
CA ASN A 128 -14.74 8.04 5.21
C ASN A 128 -15.79 8.53 4.19
N TRP A 129 -15.67 9.78 3.73
CA TRP A 129 -16.56 10.33 2.70
C TRP A 129 -16.42 9.62 1.34
N GLN A 130 -15.19 9.25 0.97
CA GLN A 130 -14.90 8.46 -0.22
C GLN A 130 -15.48 7.03 -0.12
N SER A 131 -15.20 6.28 0.95
CA SER A 131 -15.77 4.94 1.16
C SER A 131 -17.29 4.96 1.11
N ASN A 132 -17.94 5.90 1.82
CA ASN A 132 -19.38 5.84 2.03
C ASN A 132 -20.23 6.51 0.95
N ARG A 133 -19.66 7.39 0.12
CA ARG A 133 -20.42 8.11 -0.93
C ARG A 133 -19.69 8.23 -2.28
N LEU A 134 -18.53 7.57 -2.44
CA LEU A 134 -17.57 7.85 -3.52
C LEU A 134 -17.26 9.35 -3.61
N GLY A 135 -17.26 10.03 -2.46
CA GLY A 135 -17.44 11.49 -2.37
C GLY A 135 -16.41 12.31 -3.12
N LEU A 136 -15.13 11.97 -3.00
CA LEU A 136 -14.05 12.69 -3.68
C LEU A 136 -14.13 12.46 -5.20
N VAL A 137 -14.32 11.22 -5.64
CA VAL A 137 -14.52 10.88 -7.05
C VAL A 137 -15.78 11.57 -7.62
N ALA A 138 -16.88 11.60 -6.85
CA ALA A 138 -18.13 12.25 -7.25
C ALA A 138 -18.01 13.78 -7.34
N LEU A 139 -17.20 14.42 -6.48
CA LEU A 139 -16.87 15.84 -6.59
C LEU A 139 -16.15 16.13 -7.91
N PHE A 140 -15.12 15.34 -8.26
CA PHE A 140 -14.37 15.50 -9.50
C PHE A 140 -15.26 15.26 -10.73
N LYS A 141 -16.12 14.23 -10.72
CA LYS A 141 -17.16 13.99 -11.74
C LYS A 141 -18.13 15.18 -11.89
N ARG A 142 -18.63 15.72 -10.78
CA ARG A 142 -19.59 16.85 -10.77
C ARG A 142 -18.96 18.15 -11.25
N ARG A 143 -17.69 18.40 -10.90
CA ARG A 143 -16.94 19.60 -11.30
C ARG A 143 -16.40 19.54 -12.73
N GLY A 144 -16.21 18.35 -13.30
CA GLY A 144 -15.62 18.18 -14.62
C GLY A 144 -14.12 18.48 -14.68
N TRP A 145 -13.40 18.49 -13.54
CA TRP A 145 -11.97 18.86 -13.50
C TRP A 145 -11.05 17.90 -14.28
N LEU A 146 -11.48 16.66 -14.51
CA LEU A 146 -10.76 15.64 -15.27
C LEU A 146 -11.36 15.43 -16.68
N ASP A 147 -12.27 16.31 -17.11
CA ASP A 147 -12.88 16.33 -18.45
C ASP A 147 -12.18 17.40 -19.31
N PRO A 148 -11.62 17.05 -20.49
CA PRO A 148 -10.91 18.00 -21.36
C PRO A 148 -11.75 19.20 -21.80
N GLN A 149 -13.07 19.03 -21.94
CA GLN A 149 -13.98 20.07 -22.42
C GLN A 149 -14.47 20.99 -21.30
N ARG A 150 -14.44 20.52 -20.04
CA ARG A 150 -15.09 21.20 -18.91
C ARG A 150 -14.13 21.65 -17.80
N GLY A 151 -12.96 21.03 -17.69
CA GLY A 151 -12.00 21.31 -16.61
C GLY A 151 -11.13 22.54 -16.85
N GLY A 152 -10.99 23.00 -18.10
CA GLY A 152 -10.22 24.19 -18.46
C GLY A 152 -8.79 24.17 -17.91
N TRP A 153 -8.35 25.25 -17.27
CA TRP A 153 -7.01 25.34 -16.68
C TRP A 153 -6.76 24.27 -15.59
N VAL A 154 -7.80 23.82 -14.88
CA VAL A 154 -7.67 22.80 -13.83
C VAL A 154 -7.36 21.44 -14.45
N TYR A 155 -7.94 21.13 -15.62
CA TYR A 155 -7.58 19.93 -16.39
C TYR A 155 -6.11 19.98 -16.82
N THR A 156 -5.66 21.09 -17.39
CA THR A 156 -4.26 21.26 -17.83
C THR A 156 -3.27 21.15 -16.66
N TRP A 157 -3.60 21.75 -15.51
CA TRP A 157 -2.78 21.66 -14.30
C TRP A 157 -2.75 20.24 -13.75
N LEU A 158 -3.90 19.60 -13.49
CA LEU A 158 -3.98 18.22 -13.00
C LEU A 158 -3.24 17.26 -13.93
N ARG A 159 -3.37 17.44 -15.25
CA ARG A 159 -2.65 16.65 -16.25
C ARG A 159 -1.15 16.77 -16.07
N SER A 160 -0.60 17.99 -16.04
CA SER A 160 0.84 18.20 -15.82
C SER A 160 1.32 17.73 -14.44
N GLU A 161 0.47 17.79 -13.42
CA GLU A 161 0.78 17.41 -12.04
C GLU A 161 0.87 15.88 -11.86
N LEU A 162 0.02 15.11 -12.57
CA LEU A 162 0.05 13.65 -12.53
C LEU A 162 1.04 13.06 -13.54
N GLU A 163 1.04 13.50 -14.81
CA GLU A 163 1.95 12.98 -15.84
C GLU A 163 3.42 13.18 -15.46
N SER A 164 3.78 14.29 -14.79
CA SER A 164 5.17 14.55 -14.38
C SER A 164 5.73 13.60 -13.33
N LYS A 165 4.89 12.81 -12.64
CA LYS A 165 5.33 11.79 -11.65
C LYS A 165 5.31 10.36 -12.19
N MET A 166 4.56 10.08 -13.26
CA MET A 166 4.30 8.72 -13.76
C MET A 166 5.26 8.29 -14.89
N GLY A 167 5.25 6.99 -15.22
CA GLY A 167 6.01 6.39 -16.32
C GLY A 167 5.33 6.51 -17.69
N GLU A 168 5.99 5.95 -18.71
CA GLU A 168 5.46 5.84 -20.09
C GLU A 168 4.24 4.89 -20.18
N ASP A 169 4.01 4.09 -19.14
CA ASP A 169 2.85 3.20 -18.98
C ASP A 169 1.59 3.93 -18.45
N TYR A 170 1.66 5.25 -18.26
CA TYR A 170 0.54 6.09 -17.82
C TYR A 170 0.14 7.12 -18.88
N SER A 171 -1.15 7.16 -19.18
CA SER A 171 -1.81 8.23 -19.94
C SER A 171 -2.99 8.74 -19.15
N PHE A 172 -3.06 10.06 -18.95
CA PHE A 172 -4.06 10.73 -18.12
C PHE A 172 -5.51 10.47 -18.59
N ALA A 173 -5.72 10.22 -19.88
CA ALA A 173 -7.04 10.03 -20.48
C ALA A 173 -7.53 8.58 -20.51
N ASP A 174 -6.63 7.59 -20.49
CA ASP A 174 -6.97 6.18 -20.72
C ASP A 174 -7.30 5.43 -19.41
N VAL A 175 -6.77 5.90 -18.28
CA VAL A 175 -7.06 5.40 -16.93
C VAL A 175 -8.46 5.83 -16.45
N PRO A 176 -9.11 5.05 -15.57
CA PRO A 176 -10.36 5.49 -14.94
C PRO A 176 -10.13 6.70 -14.02
N ILE A 177 -11.17 7.53 -13.90
CA ILE A 177 -11.14 8.75 -13.08
C ILE A 177 -10.85 8.45 -11.60
N GLU A 178 -11.26 7.28 -11.10
CA GLU A 178 -10.93 6.77 -9.77
C GLU A 178 -9.40 6.69 -9.53
N PHE A 179 -8.62 6.30 -10.54
CA PHE A 179 -7.16 6.20 -10.46
C PHE A 179 -6.50 7.58 -10.46
N ASN A 180 -6.95 8.51 -11.31
CA ASN A 180 -6.44 9.89 -11.33
C ASN A 180 -6.73 10.63 -10.02
N VAL A 181 -7.92 10.44 -9.43
CA VAL A 181 -8.25 11.02 -8.13
C VAL A 181 -7.42 10.38 -7.00
N TRP A 182 -7.15 9.06 -7.07
CA TRP A 182 -6.24 8.39 -6.13
C TRP A 182 -4.79 8.89 -6.24
N LEU A 183 -4.25 9.09 -7.45
CA LEU A 183 -2.90 9.65 -7.63
C LEU A 183 -2.78 11.05 -7.03
N LEU A 184 -3.80 11.90 -7.17
CA LEU A 184 -3.82 13.22 -6.53
C LEU A 184 -3.95 13.12 -5.00
N TYR A 185 -4.81 12.21 -4.51
CA TYR A 185 -4.93 11.91 -3.09
C TYR A 185 -3.60 11.44 -2.48
N ARG A 186 -2.85 10.58 -3.17
CA ARG A 186 -1.49 10.18 -2.78
C ARG A 186 -0.55 11.38 -2.61
N GLN A 187 -0.54 12.34 -3.52
CA GLN A 187 0.31 13.54 -3.37
C GLN A 187 -0.07 14.41 -2.15
N LEU A 188 -1.35 14.41 -1.76
CA LEU A 188 -1.81 15.01 -0.50
C LEU A 188 -1.39 14.20 0.73
N VAL A 189 -1.41 12.86 0.66
CA VAL A 189 -0.87 11.98 1.71
C VAL A 189 0.63 12.20 1.89
N ASP A 190 1.40 12.21 0.79
CA ASP A 190 2.85 12.47 0.78
C ASP A 190 3.17 13.77 1.54
N LEU A 191 2.51 14.87 1.17
CA LEU A 191 2.64 16.18 1.82
C LEU A 191 2.35 16.11 3.32
N ILE A 192 1.25 15.47 3.74
CA ILE A 192 0.84 15.44 5.14
C ILE A 192 1.78 14.57 5.99
N LEU A 193 2.10 13.36 5.54
CA LEU A 193 2.92 12.40 6.32
C LEU A 193 4.38 12.86 6.45
N LEU A 194 4.96 13.46 5.41
CA LEU A 194 6.32 13.99 5.47
C LEU A 194 6.44 15.17 6.45
N ASN A 195 5.47 16.07 6.47
CA ASN A 195 5.45 17.19 7.39
C ASN A 195 5.13 16.75 8.83
N ASP A 196 4.21 15.82 9.04
CA ASP A 196 3.92 15.22 10.34
C ASP A 196 5.18 14.57 10.96
N PHE A 197 5.87 13.71 10.20
CA PHE A 197 7.11 13.08 10.65
C PHE A 197 8.23 14.10 10.91
N THR A 198 8.39 15.09 10.03
CA THR A 198 9.45 16.09 10.15
C THR A 198 9.19 17.08 11.28
N ALA A 199 7.94 17.50 11.48
CA ALA A 199 7.52 18.30 12.62
C ALA A 199 7.81 17.55 13.94
N TYR A 200 7.50 16.26 14.01
CA TYR A 200 7.81 15.43 15.17
C TYR A 200 9.33 15.30 15.41
N PHE A 201 10.13 15.07 14.36
CA PHE A 201 11.58 14.95 14.47
C PHE A 201 12.25 16.26 14.92
N MET A 202 11.85 17.39 14.34
CA MET A 202 12.35 18.72 14.73
C MET A 202 11.84 19.14 16.11
N LEU A 203 10.64 18.71 16.52
CA LEU A 203 10.15 18.88 17.88
C LEU A 203 11.01 18.06 18.88
N CYS A 204 11.30 16.79 18.58
CA CYS A 204 12.20 15.96 19.39
C CYS A 204 13.59 16.60 19.56
N SER A 205 14.20 17.12 18.48
CA SER A 205 15.51 17.76 18.57
C SER A 205 15.53 19.00 19.48
N CYS A 206 14.38 19.68 19.63
CA CYS A 206 14.21 20.79 20.56
C CYS A 206 14.10 20.37 22.05
N TYR A 207 14.01 19.07 22.35
CA TYR A 207 13.96 18.50 23.69
C TYR A 207 15.13 17.53 24.01
N LEU A 208 16.13 17.41 23.12
CA LEU A 208 17.38 16.74 23.47
C LEU A 208 18.02 17.41 24.71
N GLY A 209 18.50 16.59 25.66
CA GLY A 209 19.05 17.08 26.92
C GLY A 209 18.01 17.63 27.91
N SER A 210 16.74 17.25 27.82
CA SER A 210 15.70 17.63 28.81
C SER A 210 15.54 16.60 29.95
N ALA A 211 16.55 15.74 30.14
CA ALA A 211 16.50 14.62 31.08
C ALA A 211 17.53 14.84 32.19
N ASP A 212 17.05 14.95 33.43
CA ASP A 212 17.88 15.00 34.63
C ASP A 212 18.18 13.57 35.11
N ASP A 213 18.93 12.79 34.31
CA ASP A 213 19.38 11.45 34.70
C ASP A 213 20.41 11.57 35.84
N PRO A 214 20.19 10.94 37.02
CA PRO A 214 21.11 11.09 38.15
C PRO A 214 22.41 10.30 38.00
N GLU A 215 22.44 9.30 37.11
CA GLU A 215 23.57 8.40 36.89
C GLU A 215 23.87 8.23 35.39
N PRO A 216 25.14 8.23 34.94
CA PRO A 216 25.49 8.07 33.53
C PRO A 216 24.95 6.76 32.91
N LEU A 217 24.79 5.71 33.72
CA LEU A 217 24.20 4.45 33.28
C LEU A 217 22.72 4.59 32.91
N HIS A 218 21.95 5.41 33.64
CA HIS A 218 20.55 5.66 33.33
C HIS A 218 20.41 6.43 32.00
N ALA A 219 21.22 7.48 31.82
CA ALA A 219 21.30 8.22 30.55
C ALA A 219 21.67 7.28 29.38
N PHE A 220 22.67 6.41 29.56
CA PHE A 220 23.06 5.42 28.55
C PHE A 220 21.92 4.45 28.20
N LEU A 221 21.31 3.80 29.19
CA LEU A 221 20.22 2.83 28.97
C LEU A 221 19.00 3.48 28.32
N ARG A 222 18.63 4.68 28.76
CA ARG A 222 17.53 5.49 28.21
C ARG A 222 17.76 5.84 26.74
N ILE A 223 18.96 6.32 26.39
CA ILE A 223 19.30 6.68 25.01
C ILE A 223 19.43 5.42 24.13
N ALA A 224 20.13 4.38 24.61
CA ALA A 224 20.34 3.14 23.87
C ALA A 224 19.02 2.41 23.58
N GLY A 225 18.14 2.28 24.57
CA GLY A 225 16.79 1.72 24.40
C GLY A 225 15.94 2.56 23.44
N GLY A 226 16.00 3.89 23.54
CA GLY A 226 15.28 4.77 22.63
C GLY A 226 15.77 4.69 21.17
N VAL A 227 17.08 4.54 20.95
CA VAL A 227 17.68 4.30 19.62
C VAL A 227 17.29 2.92 19.09
N ALA A 228 17.29 1.88 19.93
CA ALA A 228 16.85 0.54 19.54
C ALA A 228 15.37 0.55 19.08
N LEU A 229 14.49 1.26 19.78
CA LEU A 229 13.09 1.45 19.36
C LEU A 229 12.95 2.22 18.03
N LEU A 230 13.81 3.21 17.75
CA LEU A 230 13.83 3.89 16.45
C LEU A 230 14.28 2.97 15.31
N VAL A 231 15.34 2.18 15.52
CA VAL A 231 15.87 1.24 14.51
C VAL A 231 14.86 0.13 14.22
N PHE A 232 14.25 -0.45 15.28
CA PHE A 232 13.16 -1.41 15.15
C PHE A 232 11.96 -0.82 14.39
N ASN A 233 11.58 0.43 14.68
CA ASN A 233 10.49 1.11 14.00
C ASN A 233 10.77 1.33 12.51
N LEU A 234 12.00 1.72 12.14
CA LEU A 234 12.41 1.86 10.74
C LEU A 234 12.33 0.51 10.00
N TRP A 235 12.82 -0.58 10.61
CA TRP A 235 12.68 -1.92 10.06
C TRP A 235 11.21 -2.32 9.86
N VAL A 236 10.35 -2.12 10.87
CA VAL A 236 8.90 -2.36 10.78
C VAL A 236 8.25 -1.59 9.61
N LYS A 237 8.62 -0.33 9.40
CA LYS A 237 8.06 0.48 8.30
C LYS A 237 8.57 0.03 6.93
N VAL A 238 9.86 -0.29 6.80
CA VAL A 238 10.46 -0.79 5.55
C VAL A 238 9.89 -2.15 5.16
N ASP A 239 9.74 -3.07 6.12
CA ASP A 239 9.17 -4.40 5.86
C ASP A 239 7.68 -4.34 5.55
N ALA A 240 6.92 -3.49 6.25
CA ALA A 240 5.51 -3.27 5.93
C ALA A 240 5.33 -2.70 4.52
N HIS A 241 6.17 -1.74 4.09
CA HIS A 241 6.15 -1.23 2.71
C HIS A 241 6.56 -2.31 1.69
N ARG A 242 7.53 -3.18 2.03
CA ARG A 242 7.92 -4.34 1.22
C ARG A 242 6.75 -5.29 0.96
N VAL A 243 5.89 -5.54 1.95
CA VAL A 243 4.73 -6.45 1.82
C VAL A 243 3.55 -5.75 1.12
N VAL A 244 3.09 -4.61 1.66
CA VAL A 244 1.84 -3.94 1.29
C VAL A 244 1.89 -3.31 -0.11
N LYS A 245 3.05 -2.76 -0.49
CA LYS A 245 3.26 -1.88 -1.66
C LYS A 245 2.48 -0.57 -1.60
N ASP A 246 2.84 0.34 -2.51
CA ASP A 246 2.21 1.65 -2.74
C ASP A 246 0.67 1.63 -2.67
N TYR A 247 0.02 0.71 -3.39
CA TYR A 247 -1.45 0.71 -3.55
C TYR A 247 -2.19 0.75 -2.21
N ALA A 248 -1.85 -0.14 -1.27
CA ALA A 248 -2.51 -0.20 0.03
C ALA A 248 -1.82 0.67 1.10
N TRP A 249 -0.57 1.10 0.90
CA TRP A 249 0.05 2.15 1.73
C TRP A 249 -0.65 3.51 1.55
N TYR A 250 -1.18 3.80 0.35
CA TYR A 250 -1.95 5.02 0.05
C TYR A 250 -3.47 4.78 -0.03
N TRP A 251 -4.01 3.79 0.71
CA TRP A 251 -5.46 3.50 0.81
C TRP A 251 -6.21 3.42 -0.54
N GLY A 252 -5.61 2.75 -1.54
CA GLY A 252 -6.17 2.67 -2.90
C GLY A 252 -7.50 1.93 -3.00
N ASP A 253 -7.79 1.03 -2.07
CA ASP A 253 -9.04 0.26 -1.93
C ASP A 253 -10.28 1.16 -1.72
N PHE A 254 -10.09 2.37 -1.18
CA PHE A 254 -11.13 3.39 -1.11
C PHE A 254 -11.55 3.94 -2.50
N PHE A 255 -10.76 3.71 -3.55
CA PHE A 255 -10.98 4.26 -4.89
C PHE A 255 -11.27 3.18 -5.95
N PHE A 256 -10.51 2.09 -5.95
CA PHE A 256 -10.64 0.95 -6.86
C PHE A 256 -9.98 -0.28 -6.21
N LEU A 257 -10.34 -1.49 -6.64
CA LEU A 257 -9.77 -2.74 -6.10
C LEU A 257 -8.71 -3.31 -7.04
N ILE A 258 -7.63 -3.90 -6.53
CA ILE A 258 -6.68 -4.70 -7.31
C ILE A 258 -6.81 -6.18 -6.93
N GLU A 259 -6.70 -7.07 -7.92
CA GLU A 259 -6.50 -8.51 -7.68
C GLU A 259 -5.04 -8.79 -7.26
N GLN A 260 -4.70 -8.40 -6.03
CA GLN A 260 -3.38 -8.62 -5.42
C GLN A 260 -3.48 -9.61 -4.25
N SER A 261 -2.85 -10.77 -4.39
CA SER A 261 -2.60 -11.68 -3.26
C SER A 261 -1.48 -11.10 -2.39
N LEU A 262 -1.84 -10.51 -1.25
CA LEU A 262 -0.87 -10.18 -0.20
C LEU A 262 -0.33 -11.48 0.41
N THR A 263 0.98 -11.70 0.31
CA THR A 263 1.67 -12.68 1.15
C THR A 263 1.82 -12.05 2.53
N PHE A 264 1.13 -12.58 3.53
CA PHE A 264 1.28 -12.14 4.92
C PHE A 264 2.54 -12.79 5.48
N ASP A 265 3.69 -12.20 5.15
CA ASP A 265 5.02 -12.63 5.60
C ASP A 265 5.72 -11.55 6.45
N GLY A 266 6.67 -11.98 7.28
CA GLY A 266 7.52 -11.09 8.07
C GLY A 266 6.74 -10.31 9.14
N VAL A 267 6.80 -8.98 9.08
CA VAL A 267 6.23 -8.12 10.13
C VAL A 267 4.69 -8.23 10.26
N PHE A 268 4.00 -8.74 9.22
CA PHE A 268 2.56 -9.03 9.28
C PHE A 268 2.20 -10.34 10.00
N GLU A 269 3.16 -11.23 10.26
CA GLU A 269 2.96 -12.41 11.10
C GLU A 269 2.86 -12.04 12.58
N MET A 270 3.58 -10.99 13.00
CA MET A 270 3.61 -10.51 14.40
C MET A 270 2.39 -9.68 14.79
N ALA A 271 1.79 -8.94 13.85
CA ALA A 271 0.62 -8.09 14.11
C ALA A 271 -0.23 -7.86 12.85
N PRO A 272 -1.57 -7.81 12.96
CA PRO A 272 -2.46 -7.63 11.80
C PRO A 272 -2.39 -6.23 11.18
N HIS A 273 -2.14 -5.19 11.99
CA HIS A 273 -1.94 -3.80 11.54
C HIS A 273 -0.59 -3.27 12.04
N PRO A 274 0.54 -3.82 11.56
CA PRO A 274 1.84 -3.57 12.16
C PRO A 274 2.27 -2.12 11.97
N MET A 275 1.81 -1.44 10.91
CA MET A 275 2.10 -0.02 10.68
C MET A 275 1.56 0.90 11.78
N TYR A 276 0.54 0.47 12.53
CA TYR A 276 -0.17 1.28 13.52
C TYR A 276 0.05 0.83 14.96
N SER A 277 0.41 -0.44 15.20
CA SER A 277 0.77 -0.94 16.53
C SER A 277 2.28 -0.82 16.80
N ILE A 278 3.05 -1.86 16.48
CA ILE A 278 4.53 -1.87 16.61
C ILE A 278 5.20 -0.77 15.76
N GLY A 279 4.54 -0.33 14.70
CA GLY A 279 4.88 0.82 13.85
C GLY A 279 4.80 2.18 14.53
N TYR A 280 4.43 2.27 15.82
CA TYR A 280 4.56 3.47 16.65
C TYR A 280 5.69 3.42 17.69
N ALA A 281 6.43 2.31 17.80
CA ALA A 281 7.58 2.18 18.71
C ALA A 281 8.59 3.34 18.64
N GLY A 282 8.81 3.91 17.45
CA GLY A 282 9.74 5.03 17.24
C GLY A 282 9.32 6.33 17.92
N TYR A 283 8.01 6.56 18.14
CA TYR A 283 7.54 7.72 18.90
C TYR A 283 7.91 7.59 20.38
N TYR A 284 7.80 6.39 20.94
CA TYR A 284 8.30 6.11 22.29
C TYR A 284 9.84 6.16 22.35
N GLY A 285 10.53 5.69 21.31
CA GLY A 285 11.98 5.84 21.16
C GLY A 285 12.46 7.30 21.21
N GLY A 286 11.78 8.21 20.50
CA GLY A 286 12.03 9.65 20.58
C GLY A 286 11.76 10.24 21.98
N SER A 287 10.71 9.77 22.67
CA SER A 287 10.43 10.19 24.04
C SER A 287 11.50 9.70 25.04
N LEU A 288 12.05 8.51 24.85
CA LEU A 288 13.18 8.01 25.64
C LEU A 288 14.44 8.84 25.36
N ILE A 289 14.86 9.02 24.10
CA ILE A 289 16.09 9.77 23.74
C ILE A 289 16.07 11.20 24.28
N THR A 290 14.91 11.87 24.24
CA THR A 290 14.74 13.23 24.80
C THR A 290 14.57 13.25 26.31
N GLY A 291 14.08 12.16 26.91
CA GLY A 291 13.68 12.05 28.32
C GLY A 291 12.58 13.05 28.72
N SER A 292 11.81 13.54 27.75
CA SER A 292 10.84 14.61 27.97
C SER A 292 9.40 14.07 28.06
N TYR A 293 8.74 14.31 29.20
CA TYR A 293 7.30 14.05 29.34
C TYR A 293 6.46 14.77 28.28
N THR A 294 6.88 15.96 27.83
CA THR A 294 6.19 16.68 26.75
C THR A 294 6.24 15.92 25.43
N ILE A 295 7.36 15.28 25.11
CA ILE A 295 7.47 14.39 23.94
C ILE A 295 6.67 13.11 24.19
N PHE A 296 6.77 12.48 25.36
CA PHE A 296 6.01 11.28 25.71
C PHE A 296 4.49 11.45 25.54
N TYR A 297 3.90 12.53 26.05
CA TYR A 297 2.46 12.78 25.88
C TYR A 297 2.09 13.12 24.43
N ALA A 298 2.99 13.78 23.67
CA ALA A 298 2.80 13.99 22.23
C ALA A 298 2.83 12.65 21.46
N SER A 299 3.74 11.74 21.78
CA SER A 299 3.81 10.36 21.27
C SER A 299 2.55 9.58 21.56
N LEU A 300 2.06 9.64 22.80
CA LEU A 300 0.86 8.95 23.25
C LEU A 300 -0.39 9.46 22.54
N ALA A 301 -0.56 10.78 22.42
CA ALA A 301 -1.66 11.40 21.68
C ALA A 301 -1.61 11.06 20.18
N ALA A 302 -0.42 11.04 19.58
CA ALA A 302 -0.21 10.70 18.18
C ALA A 302 -0.58 9.24 17.86
N HIS A 303 -0.22 8.30 18.76
CA HIS A 303 -0.56 6.88 18.67
C HIS A 303 -2.05 6.63 18.94
N MET A 304 -2.65 7.30 19.93
CA MET A 304 -4.09 7.26 20.18
C MET A 304 -4.89 7.74 18.96
N LEU A 305 -4.48 8.85 18.33
CA LEU A 305 -5.12 9.34 17.10
C LEU A 305 -4.99 8.36 15.93
N GLN A 306 -3.91 7.55 15.87
CA GLN A 306 -3.80 6.49 14.86
C GLN A 306 -4.79 5.35 15.12
N PHE A 307 -4.95 4.92 16.38
CA PHE A 307 -5.97 3.92 16.71
C PHE A 307 -7.39 4.43 16.45
N LEU A 308 -7.66 5.71 16.71
CA LEU A 308 -8.95 6.32 16.37
C LEU A 308 -9.19 6.32 14.85
N PHE A 309 -8.18 6.64 14.03
CA PHE A 309 -8.27 6.50 12.56
C PHE A 309 -8.54 5.04 12.14
N LEU A 310 -7.79 4.09 12.71
CA LEU A 310 -7.95 2.65 12.42
C LEU A 310 -9.38 2.16 12.76
N SER A 311 -9.87 2.46 13.97
CA SER A 311 -11.18 2.00 14.45
C SER A 311 -12.37 2.70 13.78
N PHE A 312 -12.27 3.98 13.41
CA PHE A 312 -13.40 4.75 12.86
C PHE A 312 -13.39 4.93 11.33
N VAL A 313 -12.29 4.63 10.65
CA VAL A 313 -12.16 4.83 9.19
C VAL A 313 -11.71 3.58 8.46
N GLU A 314 -10.58 2.98 8.86
CA GLU A 314 -9.96 1.89 8.10
C GLU A 314 -10.66 0.54 8.34
N ASN A 315 -10.87 0.11 9.59
CA ASN A 315 -11.58 -1.14 9.88
C ASN A 315 -13.02 -1.15 9.32
N PRO A 316 -13.84 -0.09 9.47
CA PRO A 316 -15.16 -0.03 8.84
C PRO A 316 -15.12 -0.01 7.30
N HIS A 317 -14.00 0.38 6.68
CA HIS A 317 -13.80 0.19 5.24
C HIS A 317 -13.47 -1.27 4.91
N ILE A 318 -12.48 -1.86 5.60
CA ILE A 318 -12.04 -3.25 5.37
C ILE A 318 -13.21 -4.23 5.54
N GLU A 319 -13.97 -4.11 6.62
CA GLU A 319 -15.18 -4.91 6.89
C GLU A 319 -16.19 -4.81 5.74
N LYS A 320 -16.45 -3.59 5.26
CA LYS A 320 -17.42 -3.31 4.21
C LYS A 320 -16.97 -3.77 2.81
N THR A 321 -15.67 -3.71 2.52
CA THR A 321 -15.08 -3.99 1.21
C THR A 321 -14.72 -5.46 1.04
N TYR A 322 -14.20 -6.11 2.08
CA TYR A 322 -13.63 -7.46 2.00
C TYR A 322 -14.43 -8.52 2.76
N GLU A 323 -15.22 -8.18 3.77
CA GLU A 323 -16.02 -9.18 4.50
C GLU A 323 -17.40 -9.38 3.86
N ARG A 324 -17.74 -10.64 3.56
CA ARG A 324 -19.06 -10.96 3.02
C ARG A 324 -20.11 -10.68 4.10
N PRO A 325 -21.18 -9.90 3.81
CA PRO A 325 -22.26 -9.70 4.79
C PRO A 325 -22.88 -11.06 5.15
N PRO A 326 -23.36 -11.27 6.39
CA PRO A 326 -23.85 -12.57 6.85
C PRO A 326 -24.87 -13.21 5.90
N LEU A 327 -24.86 -14.54 5.78
CA LEU A 327 -25.70 -15.27 4.82
C LEU A 327 -27.18 -14.90 4.93
N ALA A 328 -27.69 -14.63 6.14
CA ALA A 328 -29.04 -14.11 6.35
C ALA A 328 -29.31 -12.79 5.58
N VAL A 329 -28.38 -11.83 5.61
CA VAL A 329 -28.48 -10.56 4.87
C VAL A 329 -28.42 -10.80 3.35
N GLN A 330 -27.63 -11.78 2.90
CA GLN A 330 -27.59 -12.17 1.48
C GLN A 330 -28.90 -12.80 1.01
N VAL A 331 -29.50 -13.68 1.82
CA VAL A 331 -30.81 -14.30 1.57
C VAL A 331 -31.94 -13.26 1.61
N ILE A 332 -31.90 -12.31 2.53
CA ILE A 332 -32.85 -11.18 2.59
C ILE A 332 -32.69 -10.29 1.34
N LYS A 333 -31.47 -9.94 0.91
CA LYS A 333 -31.25 -9.20 -0.34
C LYS A 333 -31.76 -9.98 -1.55
N ARG A 334 -31.36 -11.25 -1.73
CA ARG A 334 -31.80 -12.10 -2.86
C ARG A 334 -33.32 -12.26 -2.91
N SER A 335 -33.97 -12.51 -1.77
CA SER A 335 -35.44 -12.64 -1.71
C SER A 335 -36.18 -11.32 -1.88
N ARG A 336 -35.58 -10.18 -1.53
CA ARG A 336 -36.12 -8.84 -1.84
C ARG A 336 -36.00 -8.52 -3.33
N THR A 337 -34.84 -8.76 -3.96
CA THR A 337 -34.66 -8.59 -5.41
C THR A 337 -35.60 -9.50 -6.19
N ARG A 338 -35.70 -10.79 -5.83
CA ARG A 338 -36.61 -11.75 -6.47
C ARG A 338 -38.08 -11.34 -6.37
N ARG A 339 -38.49 -10.69 -5.26
CA ARG A 339 -39.85 -10.10 -5.14
C ARG A 339 -40.03 -8.87 -6.03
N LEU A 340 -39.06 -7.95 -6.09
CA LEU A 340 -39.15 -6.78 -6.99
C LEU A 340 -39.27 -7.22 -8.47
N SER A 341 -38.45 -8.17 -8.90
CA SER A 341 -38.52 -8.74 -10.26
C SER A 341 -39.84 -9.46 -10.55
N ALA A 342 -40.53 -9.98 -9.53
CA ALA A 342 -41.85 -10.61 -9.67
C ALA A 342 -43.03 -9.63 -9.54
N THR A 343 -42.77 -8.33 -9.35
CA THR A 343 -43.78 -7.25 -9.30
C THR A 343 -43.72 -6.29 -10.49
N LEU A 344 -42.87 -6.56 -11.47
CA LEU A 344 -42.92 -5.94 -12.79
C LEU A 344 -43.79 -6.83 -13.68
N PRO A 345 -44.83 -6.30 -14.35
CA PRO A 345 -45.60 -7.07 -15.33
C PRO A 345 -44.71 -7.55 -16.47
N ASP A 346 -44.94 -8.78 -16.91
CA ASP A 346 -44.23 -9.38 -18.04
C ASP A 346 -44.61 -8.67 -19.35
N ALA A 347 -43.66 -8.55 -20.27
CA ALA A 347 -43.77 -7.76 -21.49
C ALA A 347 -43.22 -8.52 -22.69
N GLY A 348 -43.75 -9.73 -22.91
CA GLY A 348 -43.46 -10.58 -24.07
C GLY A 348 -43.06 -11.98 -23.66
N GLU A 349 -44.05 -12.86 -23.47
CA GLU A 349 -43.80 -14.30 -23.66
C GLU A 349 -43.41 -14.52 -25.13
N ASP A 350 -42.26 -15.18 -25.36
CA ASP A 350 -42.13 -16.09 -26.50
C ASP A 350 -40.98 -17.08 -26.29
N ALA A 351 -41.00 -18.19 -27.05
CA ALA A 351 -39.99 -19.25 -27.06
C ALA A 351 -39.71 -19.97 -25.71
N ARG A 352 -40.66 -20.79 -25.26
CA ARG A 352 -40.31 -22.05 -24.59
C ARG A 352 -39.91 -23.06 -25.66
N ASP A 353 -38.66 -23.54 -25.65
CA ASP A 353 -38.37 -24.97 -25.77
C ASP A 353 -36.87 -25.30 -25.66
N THR A 354 -36.52 -26.13 -24.68
CA THR A 354 -35.74 -27.39 -24.81
C THR A 354 -35.24 -27.84 -23.43
N ALA A 355 -35.49 -29.10 -23.08
CA ALA A 355 -34.91 -29.71 -21.90
C ALA A 355 -33.50 -30.24 -22.21
N GLY A 356 -32.47 -29.71 -21.54
CA GLY A 356 -31.07 -30.14 -21.68
C GLY A 356 -30.51 -30.68 -20.36
N THR A 357 -30.38 -32.00 -20.25
CA THR A 357 -29.90 -32.67 -19.02
C THR A 357 -28.38 -32.61 -18.86
N GLY A 358 -27.93 -32.08 -17.72
CA GLY A 358 -26.72 -32.54 -17.01
C GLY A 358 -25.34 -32.20 -17.61
N ALA A 359 -24.62 -31.30 -16.94
CA ALA A 359 -23.16 -31.26 -16.96
C ALA A 359 -22.63 -30.86 -15.57
N SER A 360 -21.53 -31.48 -15.13
CA SER A 360 -20.90 -31.19 -13.83
C SER A 360 -20.07 -29.90 -13.87
N SER A 361 -20.09 -29.13 -12.78
CA SER A 361 -19.01 -28.21 -12.42
C SER A 361 -18.59 -28.34 -10.94
N ALA A 362 -18.63 -29.57 -10.42
CA ALA A 362 -18.11 -29.90 -9.09
C ALA A 362 -16.56 -30.00 -9.08
N VAL A 363 -15.87 -28.94 -9.51
CA VAL A 363 -14.40 -28.84 -9.52
C VAL A 363 -13.96 -27.41 -9.20
N ALA A 364 -12.86 -27.28 -8.45
CA ALA A 364 -12.14 -26.03 -8.17
C ALA A 364 -12.85 -24.98 -7.27
N ASP A 365 -13.45 -25.44 -6.17
CA ASP A 365 -13.50 -24.61 -4.95
C ASP A 365 -12.07 -24.49 -4.40
N LYS A 366 -11.27 -23.57 -4.98
CA LYS A 366 -9.85 -23.39 -4.63
C LYS A 366 -9.74 -22.65 -3.31
N ALA A 367 -9.34 -23.40 -2.28
CA ALA A 367 -9.13 -22.91 -0.92
C ALA A 367 -8.36 -21.58 -0.88
N SER A 368 -9.05 -20.52 -0.47
CA SER A 368 -8.44 -19.26 -0.05
C SER A 368 -9.32 -18.56 0.97
N ILE A 369 -8.69 -18.15 2.07
CA ILE A 369 -9.18 -17.30 3.17
C ILE A 369 -10.38 -17.81 4.00
N ARG A 370 -10.08 -18.02 5.30
CA ARG A 370 -10.93 -17.70 6.46
C ARG A 370 -11.89 -18.75 7.05
N GLU A 371 -11.39 -19.95 7.33
CA GLU A 371 -11.63 -20.48 8.68
C GLU A 371 -10.69 -19.76 9.66
N ARG A 372 -11.23 -19.08 10.67
CA ARG A 372 -10.45 -18.62 11.83
C ARG A 372 -10.56 -19.71 12.90
N PRO A 373 -9.49 -20.46 13.21
CA PRO A 373 -9.55 -21.41 14.31
C PRO A 373 -9.75 -20.67 15.64
N ALA A 374 -10.51 -21.26 16.56
CA ALA A 374 -10.76 -20.68 17.88
C ALA A 374 -9.52 -20.60 18.79
N SER A 375 -8.37 -21.11 18.34
CA SER A 375 -7.09 -21.16 19.05
C SER A 375 -6.43 -19.80 19.34
N LEU A 376 -6.93 -18.70 18.76
CA LEU A 376 -6.46 -17.34 19.09
C LEU A 376 -6.88 -16.86 20.49
N TRP A 377 -7.78 -17.57 21.16
CA TRP A 377 -8.09 -17.34 22.58
C TRP A 377 -7.14 -18.16 23.46
N HIS A 378 -5.90 -17.68 23.62
CA HIS A 378 -5.02 -18.20 24.67
C HIS A 378 -5.66 -17.94 26.05
N PRO A 379 -5.72 -18.93 26.95
CA PRO A 379 -6.36 -18.75 28.24
C PRO A 379 -5.63 -17.70 29.09
N ASP A 380 -6.39 -16.92 29.85
CA ASP A 380 -5.84 -15.80 30.63
C ASP A 380 -4.96 -16.24 31.80
N LEU A 381 -4.16 -15.29 32.29
CA LEU A 381 -3.09 -15.56 33.25
C LEU A 381 -3.64 -15.87 34.66
N ILE A 382 -3.85 -17.16 34.95
CA ILE A 382 -4.13 -17.63 36.31
C ILE A 382 -2.82 -17.68 37.10
N VAL A 383 -2.39 -16.50 37.55
CA VAL A 383 -1.25 -16.18 38.43
C VAL A 383 0.12 -16.61 37.89
N PHE A 384 0.37 -17.91 37.68
CA PHE A 384 1.61 -18.44 37.08
C PHE A 384 1.37 -19.58 36.06
N LYS A 385 0.14 -20.09 35.90
CA LYS A 385 -0.11 -21.34 35.16
C LYS A 385 0.04 -21.22 33.63
N ASN A 386 -0.21 -20.03 33.08
CA ASN A 386 -0.21 -19.75 31.63
C ASN A 386 0.84 -18.69 31.26
N PHE A 387 1.94 -18.63 32.00
CA PHE A 387 2.98 -17.60 31.85
C PHE A 387 3.79 -17.79 30.55
N ASP A 388 3.90 -16.73 29.74
CA ASP A 388 4.65 -16.75 28.48
C ASP A 388 5.60 -15.53 28.40
N LEU A 389 6.91 -15.79 28.22
CA LEU A 389 7.94 -14.74 28.10
C LEU A 389 7.75 -13.80 26.89
N PHE A 390 6.91 -14.17 25.92
CA PHE A 390 6.59 -13.34 24.75
C PHE A 390 5.23 -12.63 24.87
N ARG A 391 4.43 -12.94 25.90
CA ARG A 391 3.13 -12.30 26.14
C ARG A 391 3.32 -10.97 26.85
N ALA A 392 2.89 -9.88 26.23
CA ALA A 392 3.15 -8.51 26.70
C ALA A 392 2.63 -8.20 28.12
N SER A 393 1.54 -8.83 28.57
CA SER A 393 1.05 -8.72 29.95
C SER A 393 2.02 -9.31 30.98
N ASP A 394 2.72 -10.36 30.59
CA ASP A 394 3.50 -11.21 31.49
C ASP A 394 4.92 -10.64 31.63
N ILE A 395 5.47 -10.14 30.51
CA ILE A 395 6.62 -9.24 30.49
C ILE A 395 6.35 -8.00 31.34
N LEU A 396 5.17 -7.37 31.22
CA LEU A 396 4.83 -6.19 32.03
C LEU A 396 4.75 -6.52 33.53
N ILE A 397 4.20 -7.67 33.91
CA ILE A 397 4.20 -8.13 35.31
C ILE A 397 5.63 -8.34 35.83
N VAL A 398 6.51 -8.98 35.04
CA VAL A 398 7.93 -9.14 35.41
C VAL A 398 8.63 -7.79 35.55
N LEU A 399 8.45 -6.87 34.59
CA LEU A 399 9.05 -5.54 34.65
C LEU A 399 8.54 -4.72 35.84
N LEU A 400 7.26 -4.85 36.21
CA LEU A 400 6.71 -4.22 37.41
C LEU A 400 7.31 -4.81 38.69
N LEU A 401 7.47 -6.14 38.77
CA LEU A 401 8.11 -6.83 39.90
C LEU A 401 9.63 -6.57 40.03
N PHE A 402 10.28 -6.13 38.96
CA PHE A 402 11.68 -5.65 38.97
C PHE A 402 11.81 -4.13 39.15
N TYR A 403 10.70 -3.39 39.13
CA TYR A 403 10.66 -1.93 39.31
C TYR A 403 10.16 -1.52 40.70
N SER A 404 9.48 -2.42 41.42
CA SER A 404 9.05 -2.29 42.82
C SER A 404 10.11 -2.72 43.82
#